data_AF-A0A970F6L4-F1
#
_entry.id   AF-A0A970F6L4-F1
#
_cell.length_a   1.000
_cell.length_b   1.000
_cell.length_c   1.000
_cell.angle_alpha   90.00
_cell.angle_beta   90.00
_cell.angle_gamma   90.00
#
_symmetry.space_group_name_H-M   'P 1'
#
loop_
_entity.id
_entity.type
_entity.pdbx_description
1 polymer ?
#
loop_
_entity_poly.entity_id
_entity_poly.type
_entity_poly.pdbx_seq_one_letter_code
_entity_poly.pdbx_strand_id
1 'polypeptide(L)'
;MTKEKQPKLIKQFDKRSGHTYFYESISYWDSEKKQSRAKRKLVGKLDPTTGEMVPTDGRMKKKKIVTSPVPPLTAIKRSFYGATYALSQVAKTIGLTEDLKVIFPTDYQSFLALAYYLVLAPTSSMQKFNRWSELHHLSYDVSRLTSQRISELFQRVTEKEKQAFFKA
;
A
#
# COMPACT_ATOMS: atom_id res chain seq x y z
N MET A 1 -42.62 0.67 10.49
CA MET A 1 -42.49 1.62 9.36
C MET A 1 -42.28 3.02 9.91
N THR A 2 -41.04 3.47 10.01
CA THR A 2 -40.71 4.82 10.50
C THR A 2 -41.03 5.81 9.39
N LYS A 3 -42.09 6.60 9.54
CA LYS A 3 -42.40 7.69 8.58
C LYS A 3 -41.23 8.68 8.61
N GLU A 4 -40.46 8.76 7.53
CA GLU A 4 -39.46 9.80 7.37
C GLU A 4 -40.15 11.16 7.42
N LYS A 5 -39.84 11.94 8.47
CA LYS A 5 -40.38 13.30 8.60
C LYS A 5 -39.66 14.21 7.64
N GLN A 6 -40.42 14.88 6.78
CA GLN A 6 -39.89 15.77 5.76
C GLN A 6 -39.10 16.93 6.42
N PRO A 7 -37.91 17.27 5.91
CA PRO A 7 -37.13 18.39 6.41
C PRO A 7 -37.84 19.72 6.15
N LYS A 8 -37.92 20.58 7.16
CA LYS A 8 -38.45 21.95 7.03
C LYS A 8 -37.30 22.96 7.01
N LEU A 9 -37.31 23.89 6.05
CA LEU A 9 -36.34 24.98 6.00
C LEU A 9 -36.71 26.09 7.01
N ILE A 10 -35.74 26.50 7.83
CA ILE A 10 -35.91 27.51 8.89
C ILE A 10 -34.82 28.59 8.75
N LYS A 11 -35.20 29.85 8.92
CA LYS A 11 -34.28 30.99 9.02
C LYS A 11 -33.92 31.24 10.48
N GLN A 12 -32.63 31.39 10.79
CA GLN A 12 -32.15 31.70 12.13
C GLN A 12 -31.10 32.81 12.08
N PHE A 13 -31.36 33.89 12.80
CA PHE A 13 -30.42 35.00 12.95
C PHE A 13 -29.40 34.70 14.07
N ASP A 14 -28.11 34.76 13.74
CA ASP A 14 -27.02 34.64 14.71
C ASP A 14 -26.58 36.05 15.15
N LYS A 15 -26.88 36.38 16.41
CA LYS A 15 -26.55 37.69 17.02
C LYS A 15 -25.04 37.94 17.10
N ARG A 16 -24.22 36.88 17.19
CA ARG A 16 -22.76 37.02 17.32
C ARG A 16 -22.11 37.40 16.00
N SER A 17 -22.54 36.77 14.91
CA SER A 17 -21.99 37.01 13.57
C SER A 17 -22.76 38.06 12.77
N GLY A 18 -23.93 38.51 13.25
CA GLY A 18 -24.78 39.47 12.56
C GLY A 18 -25.39 38.91 11.26
N HIS A 19 -25.47 37.59 11.14
CA HIS A 19 -25.82 36.91 9.89
C HIS A 19 -27.04 36.00 10.06
N THR A 20 -27.88 35.94 9.02
CA THR A 20 -29.02 35.02 8.96
C THR A 20 -28.62 33.75 8.22
N TYR A 21 -28.86 32.59 8.83
CA TYR A 21 -28.57 31.28 8.26
C TYR A 21 -29.85 30.49 7.99
N PHE A 22 -29.78 29.62 6.99
CA PHE A 22 -30.83 28.69 6.61
C PHE A 22 -30.48 27.26 7.06
N TYR A 23 -31.38 26.66 7.82
CA TYR A 23 -31.25 25.29 8.32
C TYR A 23 -32.38 24.40 7.84
N GLU A 24 -32.05 23.20 7.37
CA GLU A 24 -32.99 22.08 7.27
C GLU A 24 -33.16 21.49 8.67
N SER A 25 -34.39 21.48 9.19
CA SER A 25 -34.72 20.96 10.51
C SER A 25 -35.58 19.71 10.39
N ILE A 26 -35.13 18.61 10.98
CA ILE A 26 -35.85 17.34 11.05
C ILE A 26 -36.14 17.04 12.52
N SER A 27 -37.43 16.94 12.87
CA SER A 27 -37.86 16.64 14.24
C SER A 27 -37.94 15.13 14.47
N TYR A 28 -37.39 14.63 15.57
CA TYR A 28 -37.44 13.23 15.97
C TYR A 28 -37.87 13.12 17.44
N TRP A 29 -38.40 11.96 17.82
CA TRP A 29 -38.71 11.66 19.22
C TRP A 29 -37.49 11.03 19.87
N ASP A 30 -37.02 11.59 20.97
CA ASP A 30 -35.93 11.04 21.78
C ASP A 30 -36.56 10.15 22.87
N SER A 31 -36.46 8.82 22.71
CA SER A 31 -37.11 7.85 23.60
C SER A 31 -36.46 7.76 24.98
N GLU A 32 -35.17 8.06 25.09
CA GLU A 32 -34.43 8.04 26.35
C GLU A 32 -34.82 9.24 27.21
N LYS A 33 -34.86 10.43 26.59
CA LYS A 33 -35.22 11.68 27.27
C LYS A 33 -36.71 12.00 27.25
N LYS A 34 -37.52 11.10 26.67
CA LYS A 34 -38.98 11.19 26.53
C LYS A 34 -39.48 12.57 26.07
N GLN A 35 -38.80 13.17 25.10
CA GLN A 35 -39.13 14.50 24.59
C GLN A 35 -38.88 14.61 23.08
N SER A 36 -39.58 15.52 22.42
CA SER A 36 -39.34 15.82 21.01
C SER A 36 -38.08 16.67 20.84
N ARG A 37 -37.19 16.28 19.93
CA ARG A 37 -35.96 17.02 19.59
C ARG A 37 -35.86 17.26 18.09
N ALA A 38 -34.97 18.16 17.69
CA ALA A 38 -34.73 18.48 16.29
C ALA A 38 -33.24 18.43 15.94
N LYS A 39 -32.93 17.83 14.79
CA LYS A 39 -31.59 17.87 14.19
C LYS A 39 -31.60 18.91 13.07
N ARG A 40 -30.64 19.84 13.11
CA ARG A 40 -30.51 20.93 12.14
C ARG A 40 -29.27 20.74 11.28
N LYS A 41 -29.41 20.91 9.97
CA LYS A 41 -28.31 20.91 9.00
C LYS A 41 -28.24 22.29 8.35
N LEU A 42 -27.07 22.94 8.43
CA LEU A 42 -26.83 24.23 7.78
C LEU A 42 -26.82 24.04 6.26
N VAL A 43 -27.71 24.73 5.56
CA VAL A 43 -27.81 24.65 4.10
C VAL A 43 -27.16 25.86 3.43
N GLY A 44 -27.27 27.04 4.05
CA GLY A 44 -26.69 28.27 3.50
C GLY A 44 -26.84 29.48 4.41
N LYS A 45 -26.37 30.62 3.93
CA LYS A 45 -26.42 31.93 4.58
C LYS A 45 -27.19 32.90 3.68
N LEU A 46 -27.96 33.79 4.29
CA LEU A 46 -28.60 34.90 3.58
C LEU A 46 -27.54 35.95 3.23
N ASP A 47 -27.45 36.30 1.96
CA ASP A 47 -26.64 37.45 1.53
C ASP A 47 -27.43 38.76 1.74
N PRO A 48 -26.94 39.71 2.55
CA PRO A 48 -27.66 40.95 2.84
C PRO A 48 -27.87 41.86 1.63
N THR A 49 -27.05 41.73 0.58
CA THR A 49 -27.15 42.56 -0.64
C THR A 49 -28.12 42.03 -1.67
N THR A 50 -28.20 40.71 -1.85
CA THR A 50 -29.06 40.09 -2.87
C THR A 50 -30.35 39.50 -2.30
N GLY A 51 -30.43 39.29 -0.98
CA GLY A 51 -31.58 38.61 -0.34
C GLY A 51 -31.69 37.12 -0.66
N GLU A 52 -30.73 36.58 -1.42
CA GLU A 52 -30.71 35.19 -1.85
C GLU A 52 -29.95 34.30 -0.85
N MET A 53 -30.24 33.00 -0.92
CA MET A 53 -29.61 31.99 -0.09
C MET A 53 -28.32 31.51 -0.75
N VAL A 54 -27.18 31.96 -0.24
CA VAL A 54 -25.86 31.58 -0.73
C VAL A 54 -25.33 30.38 0.07
N PRO A 55 -24.83 29.32 -0.58
CA PRO A 55 -24.18 28.21 0.11
C PRO A 55 -23.01 28.71 0.96
N THR A 56 -22.92 28.26 2.20
CA THR A 56 -21.78 28.61 3.07
C THR A 56 -20.48 28.08 2.44
N ASP A 57 -19.40 28.85 2.53
CA ASP A 57 -18.04 28.70 1.93
C ASP A 57 -17.33 27.34 2.13
N GLY A 58 -18.00 26.31 2.66
CA GLY A 58 -17.51 24.93 2.64
C GLY A 58 -16.17 24.73 3.35
N ARG A 59 -15.71 25.69 4.15
CA ARG A 59 -14.46 25.60 4.92
C ARG A 59 -14.49 24.30 5.72
N MET A 60 -13.52 23.42 5.48
CA MET A 60 -13.43 22.02 5.97
C MET A 60 -14.31 20.94 5.33
N LYS A 61 -15.00 21.18 4.21
CA LYS A 61 -15.46 20.07 3.36
C LYS A 61 -14.26 19.51 2.61
N LYS A 62 -13.79 18.32 3.00
CA LYS A 62 -12.89 17.52 2.15
C LYS A 62 -13.54 17.44 0.77
N LYS A 63 -12.93 18.04 -0.25
CA LYS A 63 -13.39 17.92 -1.63
C LYS A 63 -13.59 16.43 -1.90
N LYS A 64 -14.82 16.00 -2.19
CA LYS A 64 -15.03 14.68 -2.76
C LYS A 64 -14.33 14.71 -4.11
N ILE A 65 -13.14 14.13 -4.18
CA ILE A 65 -12.44 13.90 -5.43
C ILE A 65 -13.38 13.01 -6.23
N VAL A 66 -13.96 13.56 -7.30
CA VAL A 66 -14.69 12.78 -8.29
C VAL A 66 -13.60 12.04 -9.06
N THR A 67 -13.29 10.83 -8.62
CA THR A 67 -12.40 9.93 -9.34
C THR A 67 -13.10 9.54 -10.63
N SER A 68 -12.70 10.15 -11.74
CA SER A 68 -12.87 9.55 -13.06
C SER A 68 -12.32 8.12 -13.05
N PRO A 69 -12.88 7.17 -13.83
CA PRO A 69 -12.42 5.80 -13.89
C PRO A 69 -11.11 5.72 -14.68
N VAL A 70 -10.04 6.32 -14.16
CA VAL A 70 -8.69 6.00 -14.61
C VAL A 70 -8.40 4.65 -13.96
N PRO A 71 -8.06 3.60 -14.73
CA PRO A 71 -7.62 2.35 -14.13
C PRO A 71 -6.48 2.69 -13.14
N PRO A 72 -6.50 2.15 -11.91
CA PRO A 72 -5.46 2.45 -10.95
C PRO A 72 -4.13 2.14 -11.63
N LEU A 73 -3.24 3.14 -11.71
CA LEU A 73 -1.86 2.94 -12.17
C LEU A 73 -1.34 1.70 -11.44
N THR A 74 -1.18 0.61 -12.19
CA THR A 74 -0.59 -0.61 -11.67
C THR A 74 0.74 -0.22 -11.05
N ALA A 75 0.97 -0.62 -9.80
CA ALA A 75 2.06 -0.12 -8.98
C ALA A 75 3.39 -0.16 -9.76
N ILE A 76 3.94 1.02 -10.08
CA ILE A 76 5.22 1.13 -10.79
C ILE A 76 6.31 0.59 -9.85
N LYS A 77 6.76 -0.65 -10.09
CA LYS A 77 7.83 -1.27 -9.30
C LYS A 77 9.18 -0.94 -9.93
N ARG A 78 9.98 -0.12 -9.23
CA ARG A 78 11.39 0.10 -9.59
C ARG A 78 12.23 -1.07 -9.07
N SER A 79 13.10 -1.59 -9.92
CA SER A 79 14.08 -2.61 -9.54
C SER A 79 15.44 -2.36 -10.19
N PHE A 80 16.51 -2.75 -9.50
CA PHE A 80 17.88 -2.64 -9.98
C PHE A 80 18.23 -3.86 -10.85
N TYR A 81 18.67 -3.60 -12.08
CA TYR A 81 19.01 -4.65 -13.07
C TYR A 81 20.51 -4.80 -13.33
N GLY A 82 21.27 -3.69 -13.33
CA GLY A 82 22.62 -3.68 -13.89
C GLY A 82 23.55 -4.70 -13.24
N ALA A 83 23.66 -4.67 -11.91
CA ALA A 83 24.57 -5.55 -11.19
C ALA A 83 24.15 -7.03 -11.24
N THR A 84 22.85 -7.33 -11.06
CA THR A 84 22.35 -8.71 -11.10
C THR A 84 22.44 -9.30 -12.51
N TYR A 85 22.24 -8.50 -13.55
CA TYR A 85 22.39 -8.95 -14.93
C TYR A 85 23.85 -9.27 -15.25
N ALA A 86 24.79 -8.38 -14.88
CA ALA A 86 26.22 -8.61 -15.05
C ALA A 86 26.66 -9.91 -14.37
N LEU A 87 26.28 -10.12 -13.10
CA LEU A 87 26.58 -11.36 -12.37
C LEU A 87 25.92 -12.58 -13.02
N SER A 88 24.69 -12.45 -13.52
CA SER A 88 24.03 -13.55 -14.22
C SER A 88 24.73 -13.95 -15.51
N GLN A 89 25.32 -13.00 -16.22
CA GLN A 89 26.05 -13.30 -17.44
C GLN A 89 27.40 -13.94 -17.11
N VAL A 90 28.09 -13.44 -16.08
CA VAL A 90 29.34 -14.02 -15.58
C VAL A 90 29.12 -15.47 -15.14
N ALA A 91 28.06 -15.74 -14.38
CA ALA A 91 27.72 -17.09 -13.93
C ALA A 91 27.45 -18.05 -15.08
N LYS A 92 26.82 -17.58 -16.17
CA LYS A 92 26.62 -18.38 -17.38
C LYS A 92 27.91 -18.61 -18.16
N THR A 93 28.75 -17.59 -18.30
CA THR A 93 30.00 -17.71 -19.07
C THR A 93 31.01 -18.65 -18.43
N ILE A 94 31.00 -18.76 -17.10
CA ILE A 94 31.90 -19.66 -16.36
C ILE A 94 31.34 -21.09 -16.29
N GLY A 95 30.06 -21.31 -16.62
CA GLY A 95 29.40 -22.60 -16.47
C GLY A 95 28.82 -22.85 -15.07
N LEU A 96 29.02 -21.91 -14.13
CA LEU A 96 28.59 -22.04 -12.72
C LEU A 96 27.09 -22.39 -12.57
N THR A 97 26.25 -21.84 -13.43
CA THR A 97 24.81 -22.14 -13.42
C THR A 97 24.49 -23.59 -13.75
N GLU A 98 25.30 -24.23 -14.60
CA GLU A 98 25.12 -25.62 -15.01
C GLU A 98 25.63 -26.56 -13.93
N ASP A 99 26.80 -26.28 -13.36
CA ASP A 99 27.38 -27.07 -12.27
C ASP A 99 26.47 -27.08 -11.03
N LEU A 100 25.96 -25.91 -10.64
CA LEU A 100 25.00 -25.80 -9.54
C LEU A 100 23.71 -26.56 -9.84
N LYS A 101 23.29 -26.63 -11.10
CA LYS A 101 22.08 -27.37 -11.50
C LYS A 101 22.29 -28.89 -11.45
N VAL A 102 23.48 -29.37 -11.76
CA VAL A 102 23.84 -30.80 -11.63
C VAL A 102 23.86 -31.21 -10.16
N ILE A 103 24.44 -30.38 -9.30
CA ILE A 103 24.64 -30.71 -7.88
C ILE A 103 23.36 -30.45 -7.06
N PHE A 104 22.70 -29.31 -7.30
CA PHE A 104 21.52 -28.86 -6.56
C PHE A 104 20.32 -28.60 -7.48
N PRO A 105 19.75 -29.63 -8.12
CA PRO A 105 18.71 -29.45 -9.14
C PRO A 105 17.47 -28.71 -8.64
N THR A 106 17.13 -28.86 -7.35
CA THR A 106 15.96 -28.20 -6.75
C THR A 106 16.26 -26.76 -6.30
N ASP A 107 17.47 -26.50 -5.81
CA ASP A 107 17.80 -25.27 -5.07
C ASP A 107 18.87 -24.39 -5.73
N TYR A 108 19.36 -24.73 -6.92
CA TYR A 108 20.42 -23.98 -7.63
C TYR A 108 20.07 -22.49 -7.79
N GLN A 109 18.80 -22.17 -8.03
CA GLN A 109 18.31 -20.80 -8.16
C GLN A 109 18.49 -19.99 -6.87
N SER A 110 18.23 -20.63 -5.74
CA SER A 110 18.39 -20.05 -4.41
C SER A 110 19.86 -19.79 -4.11
N PHE A 111 20.75 -20.73 -4.42
CA PHE A 111 22.19 -20.56 -4.26
C PHE A 111 22.74 -19.43 -5.13
N LEU A 112 22.32 -19.33 -6.39
CA LEU A 112 22.72 -18.23 -7.27
C LEU A 112 22.26 -16.88 -6.74
N ALA A 113 21.01 -16.76 -6.32
CA ALA A 113 20.49 -15.52 -5.77
C ALA A 113 21.21 -15.10 -4.48
N LEU A 114 21.49 -16.05 -3.59
CA LEU A 114 22.25 -15.81 -2.35
C LEU A 114 23.70 -15.43 -2.66
N ALA A 115 24.34 -16.05 -3.66
CA ALA A 115 25.68 -15.67 -4.11
C ALA A 115 25.71 -14.23 -4.63
N TYR A 116 24.73 -13.83 -5.46
CA TYR A 116 24.65 -12.46 -5.95
C TYR A 116 24.45 -11.45 -4.81
N TYR A 117 23.62 -11.80 -3.83
CA TYR A 117 23.44 -10.98 -2.64
C TYR A 117 24.75 -10.82 -1.85
N LEU A 118 25.50 -11.90 -1.63
CA LEU A 118 26.77 -11.86 -0.90
C LEU A 118 27.84 -11.04 -1.64
N VAL A 119 27.87 -11.09 -2.97
CA VAL A 119 28.81 -10.29 -3.76
C VAL A 119 28.45 -8.80 -3.71
N LEU A 120 27.15 -8.46 -3.79
CA LEU A 120 26.70 -7.06 -3.85
C LEU A 120 26.53 -6.41 -2.48
N ALA A 121 26.33 -7.19 -1.42
CA ALA A 121 26.12 -6.72 -0.06
C ALA A 121 26.96 -7.53 0.96
N PRO A 122 28.31 -7.54 0.85
CA PRO A 122 29.18 -8.45 1.60
C PRO A 122 29.15 -8.23 3.12
N THR A 123 28.82 -7.02 3.58
CA THR A 123 28.73 -6.69 5.01
C THR A 123 27.33 -6.87 5.59
N SER A 124 26.35 -7.26 4.78
CA SER A 124 24.94 -7.31 5.19
C SER A 124 24.54 -8.69 5.70
N SER A 125 23.86 -8.72 6.85
CA SER A 125 23.29 -9.95 7.42
C SER A 125 22.33 -10.64 6.45
N MET A 126 22.33 -11.97 6.42
CA MET A 126 21.49 -12.79 5.53
C MET A 126 19.98 -12.52 5.70
N GLN A 127 19.56 -12.05 6.87
CA GLN A 127 18.16 -11.66 7.13
C GLN A 127 17.68 -10.52 6.21
N LYS A 128 18.59 -9.69 5.69
CA LYS A 128 18.25 -8.58 4.80
C LYS A 128 18.04 -9.03 3.35
N PHE A 129 18.27 -10.30 3.02
CA PHE A 129 18.11 -10.84 1.67
C PHE A 129 16.73 -10.54 1.08
N ASN A 130 15.65 -10.76 1.83
CA ASN A 130 14.28 -10.49 1.35
C ASN A 130 14.08 -9.05 0.91
N ARG A 131 14.52 -8.10 1.75
CA ARG A 131 14.42 -6.68 1.43
C ARG A 131 15.29 -6.33 0.22
N TRP A 132 16.45 -6.97 0.09
CA TRP A 132 17.33 -6.78 -1.03
C TRP A 132 16.73 -7.32 -2.33
N SER A 133 16.14 -8.52 -2.32
CA SER A 133 15.53 -9.16 -3.49
C SER A 133 14.27 -8.43 -3.98
N GLU A 134 13.55 -7.74 -3.11
CA GLU A 134 12.44 -6.86 -3.53
C GLU A 134 12.88 -5.71 -4.43
N LEU A 135 14.10 -5.19 -4.18
CA LEU A 135 14.68 -4.06 -4.90
C LEU A 135 15.47 -4.48 -6.14
N HIS A 136 15.89 -5.74 -6.24
CA HIS A 136 16.73 -6.22 -7.33
C HIS A 136 15.97 -7.15 -8.25
N HIS A 137 16.19 -7.03 -9.55
CA HIS A 137 15.64 -7.98 -10.49
C HIS A 137 16.48 -9.26 -10.47
N LEU A 138 15.85 -10.37 -10.09
CA LEU A 138 16.40 -11.70 -10.15
C LEU A 138 15.57 -12.52 -11.14
N SER A 139 16.23 -13.27 -12.02
CA SER A 139 15.56 -14.10 -13.04
C SER A 139 14.82 -15.32 -12.46
N TYR A 140 14.82 -15.48 -11.14
CA TYR A 140 14.32 -16.65 -10.42
C TYR A 140 13.28 -16.26 -9.38
N ASP A 141 12.34 -17.16 -9.09
CA ASP A 141 11.35 -16.95 -8.03
C ASP A 141 11.98 -17.16 -6.65
N VAL A 142 12.48 -16.07 -6.08
CA VAL A 142 13.09 -16.05 -4.74
C VAL A 142 12.11 -15.62 -3.65
N SER A 143 10.82 -15.45 -3.98
CA SER A 143 9.80 -14.98 -3.03
C SER A 143 9.66 -15.88 -1.80
N ARG A 144 10.02 -17.17 -1.94
CA ARG A 144 9.96 -18.18 -0.87
C ARG A 144 11.18 -18.17 0.06
N LEU A 145 12.25 -17.44 -0.26
CA LEU A 145 13.52 -17.47 0.49
C LEU A 145 13.50 -16.58 1.74
N THR A 146 12.64 -16.92 2.70
CA THR A 146 12.68 -16.29 4.02
C THR A 146 13.98 -16.59 4.76
N SER A 147 14.32 -15.78 5.77
CA SER A 147 15.49 -16.01 6.62
C SER A 147 15.54 -17.43 7.19
N GLN A 148 14.38 -17.98 7.58
CA GLN A 148 14.25 -19.35 8.05
C GLN A 148 14.56 -20.36 6.93
N ARG A 149 13.99 -20.19 5.74
CA ARG A 149 14.24 -21.07 4.59
C ARG A 149 15.70 -21.04 4.15
N ILE A 150 16.36 -19.88 4.21
CA ILE A 150 17.80 -19.77 3.94
C ILE A 150 18.61 -20.56 4.96
N SER A 151 18.24 -20.49 6.25
CA SER A 151 18.90 -21.28 7.30
C SER A 151 18.74 -22.79 7.07
N GLU A 152 17.53 -23.24 6.74
CA GLU A 152 17.26 -24.65 6.42
C GLU A 152 18.02 -25.10 5.16
N LEU A 153 18.10 -24.24 4.13
CA LEU A 153 18.84 -24.51 2.91
C LEU A 153 20.33 -24.77 3.21
N PHE A 154 20.95 -23.95 4.07
CA PHE A 154 22.34 -24.15 4.46
C PHE A 154 22.55 -25.39 5.32
N GLN A 155 21.59 -25.74 6.18
CA GLN A 155 21.66 -26.96 6.98
C GLN A 155 21.52 -28.23 6.12
N ARG A 156 20.76 -28.16 5.03
CA ARG A 156 20.56 -29.28 4.11
C ARG A 156 21.82 -29.65 3.32
N VAL A 157 22.73 -28.68 3.10
CA VAL A 157 23.92 -28.87 2.27
C VAL A 157 24.92 -29.79 2.98
N THR A 158 25.10 -30.98 2.41
CA THR A 158 26.03 -31.99 2.89
C THR A 158 27.46 -31.70 2.44
N GLU A 159 28.43 -32.26 3.16
CA GLU A 159 29.85 -32.12 2.81
C GLU A 159 30.20 -32.77 1.47
N LYS A 160 29.51 -33.87 1.11
CA LYS A 160 29.63 -34.52 -0.20
C LYS A 160 29.24 -33.57 -1.34
N GLU A 161 28.13 -32.84 -1.19
CA GLU A 161 27.69 -31.86 -2.19
C GLU A 161 28.68 -30.69 -2.30
N LYS A 162 29.25 -30.22 -1.18
CA LYS A 162 30.31 -29.20 -1.19
C LYS A 162 31.55 -29.67 -1.95
N GLN A 163 32.01 -30.90 -1.69
CA GLN A 163 33.14 -31.47 -2.40
C GLN A 163 32.85 -31.70 -3.88
N ALA A 164 31.63 -32.09 -4.24
CA ALA A 164 31.22 -32.22 -5.65
C ALA A 164 31.29 -30.87 -6.37
N PHE A 165 30.90 -29.78 -5.70
CA PHE A 165 31.01 -28.43 -6.25
C PHE A 165 32.45 -27.99 -6.54
N PHE A 166 33.40 -28.28 -5.64
CA PHE A 166 34.81 -27.94 -5.86
C PHE A 166 35.54 -28.87 -6.85
N LYS A 167 34.90 -29.96 -7.29
CA LYS A 167 35.45 -30.90 -8.27
C LYS A 167 34.92 -30.71 -9.68
N ALA A 168 33.78 -30.03 -9.82
CA ALA A 168 33.23 -29.59 -11.10
C ALA A 168 34.14 -28.50 -11.68
#